data_AF-A0A434QZC5-F1
#
_entry.id   AF-A0A434QZC5-F1
#
_cell.length_a   1.000
_cell.length_b   1.000
_cell.length_c   1.000
_cell.angle_alpha   90.00
_cell.angle_beta   90.00
_cell.angle_gamma   90.00
#
_symmetry.space_group_name_H-M   'P 1'
#
loop_
_entity.id
_entity.type
_entity.pdbx_description
1 polymer ?
#
loop_
_entity_poly.entity_id
_entity_poly.type
_entity_poly.pdbx_seq_one_letter_code
_entity_poly.pdbx_strand_id
1 'polypeptide(L)'
;SVPDGTGLVILELGANDMLRGVSPEIAEKNLDAMLAKLKQRNIPVLLAGMLAAPNLGAEYQKAFDAIYPKLAAKYAVPLYPFFLDGVAGHPAMQLEDGLHPNPKGIDVMVKGILPVVEKAIAAKGGA
;
A
#
# COMPACT_ATOMS: atom_id res chain seq x y z
N SER A 1 -13.80 10.06 -3.31
CA SER A 1 -13.52 11.48 -3.01
C SER A 1 -12.66 11.54 -1.76
N VAL A 2 -11.71 12.48 -1.66
CA VAL A 2 -10.93 12.72 -0.44
C VAL A 2 -11.41 14.06 0.14
N PRO A 3 -12.08 14.08 1.32
CA PRO A 3 -12.67 15.30 1.89
C PRO A 3 -11.65 16.42 2.10
N ASP A 4 -12.11 17.67 2.10
CA ASP A 4 -11.28 18.80 2.53
C ASP A 4 -10.96 18.69 4.02
N GLY A 5 -9.80 19.21 4.42
CA GLY A 5 -9.29 19.07 5.79
C GLY A 5 -8.67 17.70 6.10
N THR A 6 -8.69 16.74 5.16
CA THR A 6 -8.01 15.43 5.33
C THR A 6 -6.55 15.64 5.72
N GLY A 7 -6.15 15.08 6.87
CA GLY A 7 -4.80 15.27 7.40
C GLY A 7 -3.76 14.28 6.93
N LEU A 8 -4.17 13.10 6.52
CA LEU A 8 -3.31 12.06 5.99
C LEU A 8 -4.15 11.16 5.10
N VAL A 9 -3.59 10.71 3.99
CA VAL A 9 -4.14 9.60 3.20
C VAL A 9 -3.19 8.41 3.34
N ILE A 10 -3.71 7.27 3.75
CA ILE A 10 -3.03 5.99 3.59
C ILE A 10 -3.49 5.44 2.23
N LEU A 11 -2.58 5.37 1.26
CA LEU A 11 -2.86 4.85 -0.07
C LEU A 11 -2.44 3.38 -0.13
N GLU A 12 -3.41 2.48 -0.09
CA GLU A 12 -3.24 1.01 -0.16
C GLU A 12 -4.13 0.49 -1.30
N LEU A 13 -3.56 0.39 -2.50
CA LEU A 13 -4.22 -0.09 -3.71
C LEU A 13 -3.22 -0.82 -4.60
N GLY A 14 -3.73 -1.71 -5.45
CA GLY A 14 -2.94 -2.45 -6.44
C GLY A 14 -3.09 -3.98 -6.30
N ALA A 15 -3.54 -4.48 -5.14
CA ALA A 15 -3.79 -5.91 -4.94
C ALA A 15 -4.79 -6.48 -5.95
N ASN A 16 -5.87 -5.75 -6.23
CA ASN A 16 -6.90 -6.17 -7.19
C ASN A 16 -6.39 -6.16 -8.64
N ASP A 17 -5.59 -5.17 -9.03
CA ASP A 17 -4.94 -5.10 -10.33
C ASP A 17 -4.04 -6.34 -10.52
N MET A 18 -3.26 -6.68 -9.50
CA MET A 18 -2.43 -7.87 -9.44
C MET A 18 -3.22 -9.17 -9.57
N LEU A 19 -4.26 -9.35 -8.75
CA LEU A 19 -5.10 -10.56 -8.78
C LEU A 19 -5.84 -10.74 -10.11
N ARG A 20 -6.07 -9.65 -10.85
CA ARG A 20 -6.70 -9.67 -12.18
C ARG A 20 -5.70 -9.77 -13.32
N GLY A 21 -4.39 -9.80 -13.05
CA GLY A 21 -3.36 -9.82 -14.08
C GLY A 21 -3.31 -8.54 -14.91
N VAL A 22 -3.77 -7.41 -14.37
CA VAL A 22 -3.64 -6.09 -15.00
C VAL A 22 -2.14 -5.78 -15.15
N SER A 23 -1.74 -5.17 -16.26
CA SER A 23 -0.34 -4.81 -16.50
C SER A 23 0.19 -3.92 -15.36
N PRO A 24 1.38 -4.20 -14.80
CA PRO A 24 2.00 -3.40 -13.75
C PRO A 24 2.14 -1.92 -14.14
N GLU A 25 2.36 -1.62 -15.41
CA GLU A 25 2.46 -0.26 -15.93
C GLU A 25 1.14 0.52 -15.79
N ILE A 26 -0.01 -0.16 -15.95
CA ILE A 26 -1.33 0.45 -15.73
C ILE A 26 -1.53 0.74 -14.24
N ALA A 27 -1.19 -0.22 -13.37
CA ALA A 27 -1.26 -0.05 -11.92
C ALA A 27 -0.37 1.11 -11.45
N GLU A 28 0.88 1.17 -11.93
CA GLU A 28 1.82 2.26 -11.65
C GLU A 28 1.25 3.61 -12.09
N LYS A 29 0.75 3.71 -13.34
CA LYS A 29 0.19 4.96 -13.87
C LYS A 29 -1.00 5.44 -13.04
N ASN A 30 -1.86 4.54 -12.59
CA ASN A 30 -3.01 4.88 -11.75
C ASN A 30 -2.58 5.40 -10.38
N LEU A 31 -1.65 4.72 -9.71
CA LEU A 31 -1.10 5.15 -8.43
C LEU A 31 -0.36 6.49 -8.54
N ASP A 32 0.42 6.68 -9.62
CA ASP A 32 1.10 7.93 -9.95
C ASP A 32 0.12 9.11 -10.06
N ALA A 33 -0.97 8.91 -10.79
CA ALA A 33 -2.01 9.92 -10.95
C ALA A 33 -2.71 10.25 -9.61
N MET A 34 -2.93 9.26 -8.74
CA MET A 34 -3.49 9.49 -7.40
C MET A 34 -2.53 10.29 -6.53
N LEU A 35 -1.25 9.91 -6.47
CA LEU A 35 -0.23 10.61 -5.71
C LEU A 35 -0.02 12.04 -6.21
N ALA A 36 -0.04 12.27 -7.53
CA ALA A 36 0.00 13.61 -8.10
C ALA A 36 -1.16 14.49 -7.63
N LYS A 37 -2.39 13.98 -7.64
CA LYS A 37 -3.57 14.72 -7.18
C LYS A 37 -3.53 15.01 -5.67
N LEU A 38 -3.04 14.07 -4.86
CA LEU A 38 -2.88 14.26 -3.42
C LEU A 38 -1.81 15.32 -3.12
N LYS A 39 -0.67 15.27 -3.84
CA LYS A 39 0.40 16.27 -3.74
C LYS A 39 -0.07 17.67 -4.14
N GLN A 40 -0.84 17.80 -5.22
CA GLN A 40 -1.42 19.09 -5.64
C GLN A 40 -2.31 19.73 -4.56
N ARG A 41 -2.95 18.89 -3.74
CA ARG A 41 -3.79 19.34 -2.61
C ARG A 41 -3.01 19.52 -1.31
N ASN A 42 -1.69 19.34 -1.34
CA ASN A 42 -0.82 19.35 -0.15
C ASN A 42 -1.28 18.38 0.95
N ILE A 43 -1.84 17.23 0.56
CA ILE A 43 -2.27 16.21 1.51
C ILE A 43 -1.10 15.24 1.75
N PRO A 44 -0.64 15.06 3.00
CA PRO A 44 0.34 14.04 3.34
C PRO A 44 -0.14 12.65 2.93
N VAL A 45 0.76 11.81 2.44
CA VAL A 45 0.46 10.43 2.06
C VAL A 45 1.40 9.46 2.76
N LEU A 46 0.85 8.38 3.29
CA LEU A 46 1.56 7.15 3.59
C LEU A 46 1.23 6.13 2.50
N LEU A 47 2.22 5.73 1.71
CA LEU A 47 2.02 4.68 0.71
C LEU A 47 2.17 3.32 1.39
N ALA A 48 1.13 2.49 1.35
CA ALA A 48 1.18 1.11 1.81
C ALA A 48 1.27 0.18 0.60
N GLY A 49 2.39 -0.53 0.51
CA GLY A 49 2.76 -1.32 -0.65
C GLY A 49 2.15 -2.72 -0.66
N MET A 50 2.15 -3.31 -1.85
CA MET A 50 1.76 -4.70 -2.08
C MET A 50 2.88 -5.43 -2.84
N LEU A 51 2.88 -6.75 -2.71
CA LEU A 51 3.75 -7.63 -3.50
C LEU A 51 2.90 -8.49 -4.42
N ALA A 52 3.46 -8.88 -5.56
CA ALA A 52 2.78 -9.76 -6.49
C ALA A 52 2.68 -11.20 -5.95
N ALA A 53 1.59 -11.87 -6.31
CA ALA A 53 1.44 -13.29 -6.02
C ALA A 53 2.46 -14.12 -6.84
N PRO A 54 3.09 -15.16 -6.26
CA PRO A 54 4.15 -15.93 -6.93
C PRO A 54 3.72 -16.61 -8.24
N ASN A 55 2.42 -16.84 -8.44
CA ASN A 55 1.86 -17.52 -9.61
C ASN A 55 1.78 -16.66 -10.88
N LEU A 56 2.10 -15.36 -10.81
CA LEU A 56 2.06 -14.45 -11.97
C LEU A 56 3.37 -14.40 -12.77
N GLY A 57 4.40 -15.09 -12.31
CA GLY A 57 5.70 -15.19 -12.97
C GLY A 57 6.68 -14.06 -12.59
N ALA A 58 7.97 -14.36 -12.75
CA ALA A 58 9.05 -13.52 -12.24
C ALA A 58 9.10 -12.10 -12.84
N GLU A 59 8.81 -11.95 -14.14
CA GLU A 59 8.80 -10.64 -14.80
C GLU A 59 7.67 -9.75 -14.28
N TYR A 60 6.46 -10.31 -14.12
CA TYR A 60 5.34 -9.58 -13.54
C TYR A 60 5.65 -9.16 -12.10
N GLN A 61 6.16 -10.09 -11.29
CA GLN A 61 6.52 -9.82 -9.90
C GLN A 61 7.55 -8.71 -9.80
N LYS A 62 8.65 -8.80 -10.56
CA LYS A 62 9.70 -7.78 -10.57
C LYS A 62 9.15 -6.39 -10.94
N ALA A 63 8.29 -6.32 -11.95
CA ALA A 63 7.71 -5.06 -12.40
C ALA A 63 6.72 -4.49 -11.37
N PHE A 64 5.84 -5.32 -10.81
CA PHE A 64 4.81 -4.90 -9.85
C PHE A 64 5.42 -4.50 -8.50
N ASP A 65 6.35 -5.29 -7.96
CA ASP A 65 6.98 -5.02 -6.66
C ASP A 65 7.81 -3.72 -6.70
N ALA A 66 8.34 -3.35 -7.86
CA ALA A 66 9.11 -2.11 -8.06
C ALA A 66 8.25 -0.83 -8.06
N ILE A 67 6.92 -0.94 -8.23
CA ILE A 67 6.01 0.22 -8.31
C ILE A 67 6.09 1.07 -7.05
N TYR A 68 5.91 0.45 -5.89
CA TYR A 68 5.77 1.15 -4.61
C TYR A 68 7.04 1.89 -4.19
N PRO A 69 8.26 1.29 -4.17
CA PRO A 69 9.48 2.04 -3.85
C PRO A 69 9.79 3.14 -4.87
N LYS A 70 9.51 2.92 -6.17
CA LYS A 70 9.68 3.94 -7.21
C LYS A 70 8.79 5.15 -6.99
N LEU A 71 7.50 4.93 -6.71
CA LEU A 71 6.55 6.01 -6.47
C LEU A 71 6.79 6.71 -5.12
N ALA A 72 7.14 5.97 -4.08
CA ALA A 72 7.53 6.55 -2.79
C ALA A 72 8.70 7.54 -2.94
N ALA A 73 9.74 7.14 -3.69
CA ALA A 73 10.88 8.00 -3.99
C ALA A 73 10.48 9.21 -4.85
N LYS A 74 9.71 9.02 -5.92
CA LYS A 74 9.26 10.10 -6.82
C LYS A 74 8.49 11.19 -6.09
N TYR A 75 7.62 10.82 -5.14
CA TYR A 75 6.77 11.77 -4.41
C TYR A 75 7.33 12.19 -3.06
N ALA A 76 8.46 11.61 -2.64
CA ALA A 76 9.06 11.79 -1.31
C ALA A 76 8.06 11.51 -0.18
N VAL A 77 7.31 10.41 -0.30
CA VAL A 77 6.33 9.97 0.70
C VAL A 77 6.84 8.75 1.47
N PRO A 78 6.51 8.60 2.77
CA PRO A 78 6.83 7.38 3.50
C PRO A 78 6.17 6.15 2.85
N LEU A 79 6.90 5.03 2.88
CA LEU A 79 6.47 3.73 2.37
C LEU A 79 6.39 2.72 3.52
N TYR A 80 5.24 2.08 3.68
CA TYR A 80 5.11 0.79 4.36
C TYR A 80 5.24 -0.32 3.30
N PRO A 81 6.37 -1.05 3.23
CA PRO A 81 6.73 -1.80 2.02
C PRO A 81 5.73 -2.89 1.60
N PHE A 82 5.15 -3.60 2.56
CA PHE A 82 4.17 -4.65 2.29
C PHE A 82 3.09 -4.67 3.37
N PHE A 83 1.84 -4.39 2.98
CA PHE A 83 0.73 -4.25 3.91
C PHE A 83 0.34 -5.55 4.62
N LEU A 84 0.53 -6.69 3.95
CA LEU A 84 0.17 -8.03 4.44
C LEU A 84 1.37 -8.79 5.03
N ASP A 85 2.46 -8.11 5.39
CA ASP A 85 3.64 -8.75 5.98
C ASP A 85 3.27 -9.50 7.28
N GLY A 86 3.71 -10.76 7.37
CA GLY A 86 3.34 -11.69 8.45
C GLY A 86 1.92 -12.28 8.37
N VAL A 87 1.14 -11.98 7.32
CA VAL A 87 -0.22 -12.50 7.12
C VAL A 87 -0.39 -13.25 5.81
N ALA A 88 0.08 -12.68 4.69
CA ALA A 88 -0.05 -13.33 3.39
C ALA A 88 0.69 -14.68 3.38
N GLY A 89 0.01 -15.74 2.95
CA GLY A 89 0.58 -17.09 2.92
C GLY A 89 0.62 -17.80 4.28
N HIS A 90 0.00 -17.23 5.32
CA HIS A 90 -0.15 -17.86 6.63
C HIS A 90 -1.61 -18.26 6.87
N PRO A 91 -2.01 -19.53 6.64
CA PRO A 91 -3.40 -19.97 6.75
C PRO A 91 -4.06 -19.67 8.10
N ALA A 92 -3.29 -19.70 9.19
CA ALA A 92 -3.79 -19.37 10.53
C ALA A 92 -4.19 -17.89 10.71
N MET A 93 -3.75 -17.00 9.81
CA MET A 93 -3.99 -15.56 9.83
C MET A 93 -4.95 -15.10 8.73
N GLN A 94 -5.44 -16.02 7.89
CA GLN A 94 -6.31 -15.71 6.76
C GLN A 94 -7.70 -16.32 6.95
N LEU A 95 -8.68 -15.81 6.21
CA LEU A 95 -9.98 -16.45 6.02
C LEU A 95 -9.83 -17.72 5.18
N GLU A 96 -10.90 -18.51 5.08
CA GLU A 96 -10.93 -19.76 4.30
C GLU A 96 -10.62 -19.55 2.81
N ASP A 97 -10.78 -18.32 2.30
CA ASP A 97 -10.42 -17.96 0.92
C ASP A 97 -8.91 -17.85 0.66
N GLY A 98 -8.08 -17.86 1.71
CA GLY A 98 -6.63 -17.78 1.61
C GLY A 98 -6.09 -16.43 1.11
N LEU A 99 -6.94 -15.39 1.04
CA LEU A 99 -6.59 -14.06 0.53
C LEU A 99 -6.75 -12.99 1.61
N HIS A 100 -7.86 -13.02 2.34
CA HIS A 100 -8.20 -11.95 3.27
C HIS A 100 -7.72 -12.27 4.69
N PRO A 101 -7.26 -11.28 5.47
CA PRO A 101 -6.90 -11.49 6.86
C PRO A 101 -8.12 -11.88 7.71
N ASN A 102 -7.94 -12.81 8.63
CA ASN A 102 -8.88 -13.06 9.73
C ASN A 102 -8.58 -12.12 10.92
N PRO A 103 -9.35 -12.15 12.02
CA PRO A 103 -9.10 -11.25 13.16
C PRO A 103 -7.66 -11.29 13.71
N LYS A 104 -7.02 -12.46 13.77
CA LYS A 104 -5.61 -12.57 14.21
C LYS A 104 -4.66 -11.94 13.19
N GLY A 105 -4.94 -12.11 11.90
CA GLY A 105 -4.19 -11.44 10.84
C GLY A 105 -4.31 -9.93 10.92
N ILE A 106 -5.50 -9.40 11.21
CA ILE A 106 -5.72 -7.98 11.43
C ILE A 106 -4.88 -7.47 12.61
N ASP A 107 -4.82 -8.20 13.74
CA ASP A 107 -3.97 -7.83 14.87
C ASP A 107 -2.49 -7.71 14.49
N VAL A 108 -1.98 -8.64 13.67
CA VAL A 108 -0.60 -8.61 13.15
C VAL A 108 -0.38 -7.41 12.24
N MET A 109 -1.30 -7.15 11.30
CA MET A 109 -1.22 -6.01 10.38
C MET A 109 -1.23 -4.68 11.13
N VAL A 110 -2.14 -4.51 12.10
CA VAL A 110 -2.23 -3.30 12.93
C VAL A 110 -0.94 -3.10 13.71
N LYS A 111 -0.41 -4.15 14.35
CA LYS A 111 0.88 -4.08 15.07
C LYS A 111 2.02 -3.63 14.16
N GLY A 112 2.02 -4.05 12.90
CA GLY A 112 3.03 -3.69 11.91
C GLY A 112 2.95 -2.24 11.44
N ILE A 113 1.76 -1.78 11.02
CA ILE A 113 1.60 -0.46 10.39
C ILE A 113 1.45 0.69 11.39
N LEU A 114 0.95 0.41 12.60
CA LEU A 114 0.59 1.44 13.59
C LEU A 114 1.74 2.43 13.90
N PRO A 115 2.99 2.01 14.16
CA PRO A 115 4.07 2.95 14.45
C PRO A 115 4.36 3.92 13.30
N VAL A 116 4.14 3.48 12.06
CA VAL A 116 4.36 4.30 10.85
C VAL A 116 3.24 5.33 10.71
N VAL A 117 1.99 4.93 10.99
CA VAL A 117 0.83 5.83 10.98
C VAL A 117 0.95 6.88 12.08
N GLU A 118 1.30 6.49 13.31
CA GLU A 118 1.50 7.42 14.42
C GLU A 118 2.58 8.46 14.09
N LYS A 119 3.71 8.02 13.53
CA LYS A 119 4.77 8.93 13.07
C LYS A 119 4.29 9.87 11.96
N ALA A 120 3.52 9.38 10.99
CA ALA A 120 3.00 10.19 9.90
C ALA A 120 2.01 11.27 10.39
N ILE A 121 1.17 10.95 11.38
CA ILE A 121 0.24 11.90 12.00
C ILE A 121 1.01 12.92 12.86
N ALA A 122 1.98 12.48 13.66
CA ALA A 122 2.77 13.36 14.52
C ALA A 122 3.59 14.39 13.71
N ALA A 123 4.14 14.00 12.56
CA ALA A 123 4.88 14.89 11.68
C ALA A 123 4.04 16.08 11.15
N LYS A 124 2.70 15.94 11.11
CA LYS A 124 1.79 17.03 10.74
C LYS A 124 1.60 18.05 11.88
N GLY A 125 1.75 17.63 13.14
CA GLY A 125 1.51 18.47 14.31
C GLY A 125 2.63 19.46 14.66
N GLY A 126 3.72 19.47 13.90
CA GLY A 126 4.88 20.35 14.11
C GLY A 126 5.08 21.45 13.06
N ALA A 127 4.09 21.71 12.21
CA ALA A 127 4.09 22.78 11.22
C ALA A 127 3.16 23.93 11.63
#